data_AF-A0A0H3JZR5-F1
#
_entry.id   AF-A0A0H3JZR5-F1
#
_cell.length_a   1.000
_cell.length_b   1.000
_cell.length_c   1.000
_cell.angle_alpha   90.00
_cell.angle_beta   90.00
_cell.angle_gamma   90.00
#
_symmetry.space_group_name_H-M   'P 1'
#
loop_
_entity.id
_entity.type
_entity.pdbx_description
1 polymer ?
#
loop_
_entity_poly.entity_id
_entity_poly.type
_entity_poly.pdbx_seq_one_letter_code
_entity_poly.pdbx_strand_id
1 'polypeptide(L)'
;MCICIHCALVDRCRTYHEVETQHQQQHLTDQPDFEPKSPTINVNIRMADDSHDHIEMEWDVVSCESFVADRGRWARLRPGELIPT
;
A
#
# COMPACT_ATOMS: atom_id res chain seq x y z
N MET A 1 -9.71 -3.44 1.26
CA MET A 1 -9.83 -1.98 1.07
C MET A 1 -8.73 -1.32 1.89
N CYS A 2 -7.55 -1.23 1.27
CA CYS A 2 -6.37 -0.53 1.78
C CYS A 2 -6.74 0.87 2.28
N ILE A 3 -6.30 1.24 3.50
CA ILE A 3 -6.28 2.65 3.92
C ILE A 3 -5.20 3.45 3.16
N CYS A 4 -4.36 2.74 2.41
CA CYS A 4 -3.13 3.20 1.78
C CYS A 4 -3.35 4.42 0.87
N ILE A 5 -4.35 4.37 -0.01
CA ILE A 5 -4.64 5.46 -0.96
C ILE A 5 -5.32 6.69 -0.32
N HIS A 6 -5.72 6.59 0.94
CA HIS A 6 -6.48 7.61 1.67
C HIS A 6 -5.70 8.22 2.83
N CYS A 7 -4.40 7.97 2.93
CA CYS A 7 -3.56 8.51 4.01
C CYS A 7 -2.74 9.71 3.53
N ALA A 8 -2.66 10.76 4.34
CA ALA A 8 -1.81 11.93 4.12
C ALA A 8 -0.31 11.61 4.12
N LEU A 9 0.07 10.43 4.61
CA LEU A 9 1.44 9.97 4.78
C LEU A 9 1.84 8.89 3.75
N VAL A 10 1.02 8.66 2.73
CA VAL A 10 1.22 7.58 1.74
C VAL A 10 2.58 7.63 1.04
N ASP A 11 3.11 8.82 0.81
CA ASP A 11 4.40 9.11 0.18
C ASP A 11 5.55 9.33 1.17
N ARG A 12 5.35 9.04 2.46
CA ARG A 12 6.37 9.31 3.50
C ARG A 12 6.55 8.17 4.49
N CYS A 13 5.55 7.31 4.61
CA CYS A 13 5.52 6.21 5.59
C CYS A 13 6.30 4.99 5.10
N ARG A 14 7.16 4.44 5.97
CA ARG A 14 7.93 3.22 5.68
C ARG A 14 7.06 2.00 5.39
N THR A 15 5.95 1.80 6.11
CA THR A 15 5.05 0.67 5.83
C THR A 15 4.40 0.77 4.45
N TYR A 16 4.02 1.97 4.00
CA TYR A 16 3.47 2.11 2.64
C TYR A 16 4.53 1.84 1.58
N HIS A 17 5.76 2.31 1.80
CA HIS A 17 6.90 1.98 0.93
C HIS A 17 7.14 0.46 0.85
N GLU A 18 7.10 -0.27 1.96
CA GLU A 18 7.27 -1.73 1.96
C GLU A 18 6.13 -2.44 1.21
N VAL A 19 4.89 -1.98 1.37
CA VAL A 19 3.72 -2.52 0.63
C VAL A 19 3.84 -2.25 -0.87
N GLU A 20 4.34 -1.09 -1.29
CA GLU A 20 4.66 -0.81 -2.70
C GLU A 20 5.67 -1.83 -3.26
N THR A 21 6.70 -2.20 -2.48
CA THR A 21 7.66 -3.25 -2.87
C THR A 21 6.95 -4.58 -3.06
N GLN A 22 6.06 -4.98 -2.15
CA GLN A 22 5.32 -6.24 -2.27
C GLN A 22 4.39 -6.27 -3.48
N HIS A 23 3.81 -5.13 -3.85
CA HIS A 23 3.02 -4.99 -5.07
C HIS A 23 3.85 -4.85 -6.36
N GLN A 24 5.19 -4.82 -6.25
CA GLN A 24 6.11 -4.56 -7.36
C GLN A 24 5.77 -3.24 -8.11
N GLN A 25 5.24 -2.27 -7.38
CA GLN A 25 4.87 -0.95 -7.92
C GLN A 25 6.03 0.02 -7.75
N GLN A 26 6.00 1.09 -8.53
CA GLN A 26 6.97 2.17 -8.36
C GLN A 26 6.71 2.91 -7.05
N HIS A 27 7.78 3.12 -6.28
CA HIS A 27 7.71 3.88 -5.05
C HIS A 27 7.25 5.33 -5.25
N LEU A 28 6.38 5.82 -4.36
CA LEU A 28 6.03 7.25 -4.34
C LEU A 28 7.20 8.13 -3.87
N THR A 29 8.05 7.59 -3.01
CA THR A 29 9.29 8.19 -2.53
C THR A 29 10.34 7.09 -2.38
N ASP A 30 11.60 7.34 -2.72
CA ASP A 30 12.68 6.36 -2.46
C ASP A 30 13.19 6.42 -1.01
N GLN A 31 12.81 7.46 -0.25
CA GLN A 31 13.32 7.72 1.09
C GLN A 31 12.19 8.15 2.03
N PRO A 32 11.35 7.20 2.49
CA PRO A 32 10.31 7.48 3.46
C PRO A 32 10.93 7.93 4.80
N ASP A 33 10.47 9.07 5.32
CA ASP A 33 10.99 9.71 6.53
C ASP A 33 10.06 9.56 7.76
N PHE A 34 8.99 8.77 7.63
CA PHE A 34 7.99 8.58 8.68
C PHE A 34 7.87 7.11 9.10
N GLU A 35 8.01 6.86 10.41
CA GLU A 35 7.78 5.55 11.03
C GLU A 35 6.33 5.50 11.59
N PRO A 36 5.47 4.60 11.09
CA PRO A 36 4.08 4.52 11.55
C PRO A 36 3.95 3.87 12.92
N LYS A 37 2.86 4.22 13.62
CA LYS A 37 2.46 3.59 14.88
C LYS A 37 1.44 2.49 14.64
N SER A 38 1.74 1.30 15.14
CA SER A 38 0.84 0.14 15.13
C SER A 38 0.17 -0.13 13.77
N PRO A 39 0.90 -0.21 12.65
CA PRO A 39 0.29 -0.59 11.37
C PRO A 39 -0.21 -2.04 11.44
N THR A 40 -1.36 -2.29 10.84
CA THR A 40 -1.92 -3.63 10.64
C THR A 40 -2.03 -3.88 9.15
N ILE A 41 -1.43 -4.98 8.71
CA ILE A 41 -1.41 -5.40 7.31
C ILE A 41 -2.16 -6.72 7.21
N ASN A 42 -3.12 -6.78 6.28
CA ASN A 42 -3.72 -8.02 5.84
C ASN A 42 -2.96 -8.53 4.63
N VAL A 43 -2.61 -9.81 4.64
CA VAL A 43 -2.01 -10.51 3.50
C VAL A 43 -2.98 -11.59 3.07
N ASN A 44 -3.51 -11.46 1.85
CA ASN A 44 -4.32 -12.50 1.24
C ASN A 44 -3.44 -13.33 0.31
N ILE A 45 -3.41 -14.64 0.51
CA ILE A 45 -2.60 -15.56 -0.30
C ILE A 45 -3.55 -16.49 -1.04
N ARG A 46 -3.41 -16.55 -2.36
CA ARG A 46 -4.24 -17.39 -3.22
C ARG A 46 -3.35 -18.23 -4.12
N MET A 47 -3.78 -19.46 -4.37
CA MET A 47 -3.24 -20.25 -5.47
C MET A 47 -4.00 -19.82 -6.72
N ALA A 48 -3.28 -19.34 -7.74
CA ALA A 48 -3.93 -18.76 -8.92
C ALA A 48 -4.55 -19.82 -9.85
N ASP A 49 -4.16 -21.09 -9.68
CA ASP A 49 -4.70 -22.21 -10.44
C ASP A 49 -4.62 -23.54 -9.67
N ASP A 50 -5.23 -24.59 -10.25
CA ASP A 50 -5.20 -25.97 -9.74
C ASP A 50 -3.81 -26.63 -9.86
N SER A 51 -2.91 -26.05 -10.66
CA SER A 51 -1.55 -26.58 -10.88
C SER A 51 -0.61 -26.30 -9.70
N HIS A 52 -0.99 -25.38 -8.81
CA HIS A 52 -0.23 -24.94 -7.63
C HIS A 52 1.12 -24.28 -7.95
N ASP A 53 1.38 -23.92 -9.21
CA ASP A 53 2.67 -23.36 -9.63
C ASP A 53 2.74 -21.83 -9.51
N HIS A 54 1.60 -21.16 -9.25
CA HIS A 54 1.53 -19.71 -9.11
C HIS A 54 0.80 -19.29 -7.82
N ILE A 55 1.49 -18.49 -6.99
CA ILE A 55 0.98 -17.93 -5.74
C ILE A 55 0.78 -16.42 -5.95
N GLU A 56 -0.46 -15.97 -5.75
CA GLU A 56 -0.81 -14.55 -5.70
C GLU A 56 -0.84 -14.08 -4.26
N MET A 57 -0.24 -12.92 -4.00
CA MET A 57 -0.25 -12.27 -2.69
C MET A 57 -0.74 -10.83 -2.81
N GLU A 58 -1.76 -10.49 -2.03
CA GLU A 58 -2.34 -9.15 -1.96
C GLU A 58 -2.05 -8.57 -0.58
N TRP A 59 -1.49 -7.35 -0.54
CA TRP A 59 -1.01 -6.72 0.69
C TRP A 59 -1.78 -5.43 0.97
N ASP A 60 -2.59 -5.44 2.02
CA ASP A 60 -3.46 -4.32 2.37
C ASP A 60 -3.05 -3.77 3.74
N VAL A 61 -2.64 -2.50 3.85
CA VAL A 61 -2.65 -1.83 5.17
C VAL A 61 -4.11 -1.54 5.50
N VAL A 62 -4.63 -2.12 6.58
CA VAL A 62 -6.04 -2.03 6.97
C VAL A 62 -6.28 -1.11 8.16
N SER A 63 -5.27 -0.89 9.01
CA SER A 63 -5.34 0.09 10.10
C SER A 63 -3.95 0.58 10.52
N CYS A 64 -3.90 1.78 11.08
CA CYS A 64 -2.67 2.37 11.65
C CYS A 64 -3.06 3.51 12.59
N GLU A 65 -2.44 3.61 13.77
CA GLU A 65 -2.68 4.72 14.71
C GLU A 65 -2.16 6.08 14.17
N SER A 66 -1.26 6.05 13.19
CA SER A 66 -0.77 7.24 12.48
C SER A 66 -1.61 7.61 11.26
N PHE A 67 -2.74 6.95 11.02
CA PHE A 67 -3.59 7.24 9.88
C PHE A 67 -4.15 8.67 9.95
N VAL A 68 -3.93 9.43 8.88
CA VAL A 68 -4.49 10.77 8.69
C VAL A 68 -5.25 10.75 7.37
N ALA A 69 -6.56 10.93 7.40
CA ALA A 69 -7.38 10.87 6.20
C ALA A 69 -7.04 12.03 5.23
N ASP A 70 -6.68 11.67 4.00
CA ASP A 70 -6.50 12.58 2.87
C ASP A 70 -6.92 11.88 1.57
N ARG A 71 -8.18 12.06 1.21
CA ARG A 71 -8.75 11.46 0.00
C ARG A 71 -8.15 12.13 -1.23
N GLY A 72 -7.73 11.29 -2.18
CA GLY A 72 -7.16 11.75 -3.44
C GLY A 72 -5.68 12.17 -3.35
N ARG A 73 -4.99 11.99 -2.20
CA ARG A 73 -3.55 12.24 -2.12
C ARG A 73 -2.79 11.42 -3.15
N TRP A 74 -3.11 10.12 -3.26
CA TRP A 74 -2.54 9.25 -4.29
C TRP A 74 -2.68 9.85 -5.70
N ALA A 75 -3.90 10.23 -6.09
CA ALA A 75 -4.17 10.81 -7.41
C ALA A 75 -3.43 12.14 -7.65
N ARG A 76 -3.19 12.94 -6.60
CA ARG A 76 -2.37 14.16 -6.70
C ARG A 76 -0.88 13.87 -6.86
N LEU A 77 -0.39 12.77 -6.28
CA LEU A 77 1.00 12.32 -6.41
C LEU A 77 1.25 11.60 -7.75
N ARG A 78 0.23 10.96 -8.31
CA ARG A 78 0.26 10.16 -9.55
C ARG A 78 -0.79 10.66 -10.54
N PRO A 79 -0.66 11.88 -11.08
CA PRO A 79 -1.68 12.44 -11.97
C PRO A 79 -1.81 11.63 -13.25
N GLY A 80 -3.02 11.13 -13.53
CA GLY A 80 -3.34 10.36 -14.74
C GLY A 80 -3.13 8.85 -14.62
N GLU A 81 -2.62 8.36 -13.50
CA GLU A 81 -2.52 6.92 -13.24
C GLU A 81 -3.81 6.36 -12.61
N LEU A 82 -4.01 5.05 -12.76
CA LEU A 82 -5.11 4.36 -12.10
C LEU A 82 -4.89 4.37 -10.58
N ILE A 83 -5.98 4.53 -9.84
CA ILE A 83 -5.96 4.44 -8.38
C ILE A 83 -6.07 2.95 -8.01
N PRO A 84 -5.13 2.39 -7.24
CA PRO A 84 -5.24 1.02 -6.72
C PRO A 84 -6.54 0.85 -5.92
N THR A 85 -7.28 -0.25 -6.14
CA THR A 85 -8.58 -0.53 -5.50
C THR A 85 -8.50 -1.69 -4.54
#